data_AF-A0A679HYP0-F1
#
_entry.id   AF-A0A679HYP0-F1
#
_cell.length_a   1.000
_cell.length_b   1.000
_cell.length_c   1.000
_cell.angle_alpha   90.00
_cell.angle_beta   90.00
_cell.angle_gamma   90.00
#
_symmetry.space_group_name_H-M   'P 1'
#
loop_
_entity.id
_entity.type
_entity.pdbx_description
1 polymer ?
#
loop_
_entity_poly.entity_id
_entity_poly.type
_entity_poly.pdbx_seq_one_letter_code
_entity_poly.pdbx_strand_id
1 'polypeptide(L)'
;MTESDSDYAAATDVRWTEGALKRMERAPIFLRGMVRRLAEKKARELGYAEITEETLDRFKSQMMGGMGGEAGMADAAAQMAAGHLPWTAAAKARLQSVPEFMRGMIQQIAEEIAKKGGHMEVNIDLFERVEAMGDIREESVSPLPWTRGAVAQLQEKLKQSPPIAVEFVTDMLKRDTEDLAREKGLTEIDEHALIELWEAPQERVLWSDEAWKRLQTSPDFVRSGIRKAAERRARKLGLKEIDSEHLTTFRNQAMMKAVKRIRSFGYQDLTFDAFDTALKKTKRLQGNDQAEKRLEEIRGHFADPNTKKPEGGTLGADLMDRFRRYLKGEGAL
;
A
#
# COMPACT_ATOMS: atom_id res chain seq x y z
N MET A 1 33.46 -43.40 12.12
CA MET A 1 32.04 -43.00 12.21
C MET A 1 32.03 -41.49 12.34
N THR A 2 31.68 -40.80 11.27
CA THR A 2 31.46 -39.35 11.24
C THR A 2 30.21 -39.13 10.40
N GLU A 3 29.06 -39.24 11.06
CA GLU A 3 27.86 -38.52 10.66
C GLU A 3 28.07 -37.06 11.07
N SER A 4 27.97 -36.16 10.09
CA SER A 4 27.74 -34.75 10.34
C SER A 4 26.85 -34.27 9.20
N ASP A 5 25.59 -34.04 9.57
CA ASP A 5 24.53 -33.41 8.80
C ASP A 5 25.04 -32.37 7.81
N SER A 6 24.86 -32.68 6.53
CA SER A 6 24.78 -31.68 5.47
C SER A 6 23.32 -31.55 5.05
N ASP A 7 22.48 -31.10 5.98
CA ASP A 7 21.11 -30.64 5.72
C ASP A 7 21.16 -29.22 5.12
N TYR A 8 21.93 -29.07 4.04
CA TYR A 8 21.83 -27.93 3.15
C TYR A 8 20.64 -28.18 2.22
N ALA A 9 19.53 -27.53 2.56
CA ALA A 9 18.32 -27.40 1.76
C ALA A 9 18.57 -27.60 0.26
N ALA A 10 18.07 -28.72 -0.27
CA ALA A 10 18.04 -29.00 -1.69
C ALA A 10 17.24 -27.90 -2.41
N ALA A 11 17.96 -26.94 -2.99
CA ALA A 11 17.41 -26.03 -3.98
C ALA A 11 16.89 -26.89 -5.14
N THR A 12 15.58 -27.07 -5.21
CA THR A 12 14.92 -27.81 -6.30
C THR A 12 15.09 -26.98 -7.56
N ASP A 13 16.06 -27.36 -8.38
CA ASP A 13 16.36 -26.69 -9.64
C ASP A 13 15.21 -26.98 -10.62
N VAL A 14 14.56 -25.92 -11.11
CA VAL A 14 13.39 -26.05 -12.00
C VAL A 14 13.88 -26.46 -13.38
N ARG A 15 13.40 -27.59 -13.89
CA ARG A 15 13.81 -28.11 -15.19
C ARG A 15 13.17 -27.31 -16.32
N TRP A 16 13.88 -27.16 -17.44
CA TRP A 16 13.35 -26.51 -18.64
C TRP A 16 13.31 -27.49 -19.79
N THR A 17 12.18 -27.55 -20.49
CA THR A 17 12.10 -28.28 -21.75
C THR A 17 12.90 -27.58 -22.85
N GLU A 18 13.40 -28.34 -23.82
CA GLU A 18 14.13 -27.78 -24.97
C GLU A 18 13.28 -26.76 -25.75
N GLY A 19 11.97 -27.02 -25.88
CA GLY A 19 11.03 -26.11 -26.51
C GLY A 19 10.89 -24.78 -25.76
N ALA A 20 10.80 -24.81 -24.43
CA ALA A 20 10.74 -23.61 -23.61
C ALA A 20 12.03 -22.76 -23.72
N LEU A 21 13.19 -23.41 -23.78
CA LEU A 21 14.48 -22.72 -23.98
C LEU A 21 14.54 -22.02 -25.33
N LYS A 22 14.19 -22.72 -26.43
CA LYS A 22 14.14 -22.12 -27.79
C LYS A 22 13.17 -20.94 -27.85
N ARG A 23 12.08 -20.98 -27.09
CA ARG A 23 11.09 -19.91 -27.05
C ARG A 23 11.58 -18.71 -26.23
N MET A 24 12.30 -18.95 -25.14
CA MET A 24 12.99 -17.91 -24.37
C MET A 24 14.08 -17.22 -25.20
N GLU A 25 14.78 -17.94 -26.06
CA GLU A 25 15.81 -17.38 -26.95
C GLU A 25 15.25 -16.40 -27.98
N ARG A 26 13.96 -16.45 -28.31
CA ARG A 26 13.30 -15.45 -29.16
C ARG A 26 13.18 -14.09 -28.47
N ALA A 27 13.30 -14.02 -27.15
CA ALA A 27 13.36 -12.77 -26.42
C ALA A 27 14.72 -12.08 -26.65
N PRO A 28 14.75 -10.74 -26.69
CA PRO A 28 15.99 -9.97 -26.71
C PRO A 28 16.98 -10.42 -25.63
N ILE A 29 18.27 -10.48 -25.96
CA ILE A 29 19.33 -11.06 -25.12
C ILE A 29 19.32 -10.50 -23.68
N PHE A 30 19.12 -9.19 -23.54
CA PHE A 30 19.09 -8.52 -22.23
C PHE A 30 17.89 -8.93 -21.35
N LEU A 31 16.81 -9.45 -21.93
CA LEU A 31 15.64 -9.94 -21.18
C LEU A 31 15.73 -11.41 -20.79
N ARG A 32 16.54 -12.21 -21.48
CA ARG A 32 16.58 -13.68 -21.28
C ARG A 32 16.91 -14.07 -19.84
N GLY A 33 17.91 -13.44 -19.24
CA GLY A 33 18.30 -13.71 -17.84
C GLY A 33 17.19 -13.33 -16.85
N MET A 34 16.51 -12.21 -17.10
CA MET A 34 15.39 -11.77 -16.28
C MET A 34 14.18 -12.70 -16.40
N VAL A 35 13.79 -13.04 -17.63
CA VAL A 35 12.66 -13.94 -17.95
C VAL A 35 12.90 -15.33 -17.36
N ARG A 36 14.12 -15.87 -17.47
CA ARG A 36 14.50 -17.14 -16.86
C ARG A 36 14.26 -17.12 -15.35
N ARG A 37 14.84 -16.13 -14.65
CA ARG A 37 14.70 -16.00 -13.19
C ARG A 37 13.26 -15.84 -12.74
N LEU A 38 12.47 -15.06 -13.47
CA LEU A 38 11.05 -14.83 -13.17
C LEU A 38 10.22 -16.10 -13.37
N ALA A 39 10.42 -16.79 -14.49
CA ALA A 39 9.73 -18.04 -14.79
C ALA A 39 10.08 -19.13 -13.76
N GLU A 40 11.35 -19.25 -13.36
CA GLU A 40 11.78 -20.18 -12.31
C GLU A 40 11.21 -19.82 -10.93
N LYS A 41 11.19 -18.52 -10.57
CA LYS A 41 10.54 -18.05 -9.34
C LYS A 41 9.05 -18.41 -9.35
N LYS A 42 8.35 -18.15 -10.45
CA LYS A 42 6.92 -18.44 -10.59
C LYS A 42 6.62 -19.93 -10.60
N ALA A 43 7.48 -20.72 -11.24
CA ALA A 43 7.40 -22.17 -11.21
C ALA A 43 7.52 -22.68 -9.77
N ARG A 44 8.48 -22.17 -8.99
CA ARG A 44 8.62 -22.51 -7.56
C ARG A 44 7.40 -22.09 -6.74
N GLU A 45 6.89 -20.88 -6.92
CA GLU A 45 5.68 -20.39 -6.22
C GLU A 45 4.44 -21.25 -6.51
N LEU A 46 4.29 -21.74 -7.74
CA LEU A 46 3.13 -22.53 -8.17
C LEU A 46 3.36 -24.04 -8.09
N GLY A 47 4.51 -24.50 -7.57
CA GLY A 47 4.85 -25.91 -7.43
C GLY A 47 5.17 -26.65 -8.73
N TYR A 48 5.52 -25.94 -9.82
CA TYR A 48 5.98 -26.56 -11.06
C TYR A 48 7.44 -27.00 -10.94
N ALA A 49 7.69 -28.29 -11.11
CA ALA A 49 9.04 -28.86 -11.20
C ALA A 49 9.70 -28.65 -12.57
N GLU A 50 8.90 -28.38 -13.61
CA GLU A 50 9.35 -28.21 -14.99
C GLU A 50 8.61 -27.07 -15.71
N ILE A 51 9.35 -26.27 -16.48
CA ILE A 51 8.84 -25.21 -17.36
C ILE A 51 8.77 -25.75 -18.80
N THR A 52 7.53 -25.97 -19.26
CA THR A 52 7.19 -26.35 -20.63
C THR A 52 6.90 -25.11 -21.49
N GLU A 53 6.78 -25.29 -22.81
CA GLU A 53 6.37 -24.22 -23.73
C GLU A 53 5.01 -23.61 -23.34
N GLU A 54 4.06 -24.45 -22.93
CA GLU A 54 2.72 -24.03 -22.51
C GLU A 54 2.78 -23.23 -21.20
N THR A 55 3.53 -23.72 -20.19
CA THR A 55 3.71 -23.01 -18.92
C THR A 55 4.42 -21.67 -19.15
N LEU A 56 5.41 -21.64 -20.04
CA LEU A 56 6.10 -20.41 -20.42
C LEU A 56 5.19 -19.42 -21.16
N ASP A 57 4.31 -19.88 -22.05
CA ASP A 57 3.33 -19.04 -22.73
C ASP A 57 2.26 -18.50 -21.79
N ARG A 58 1.83 -19.31 -20.81
CA ARG A 58 0.93 -18.88 -19.74
C ARG A 58 1.59 -17.81 -18.87
N PHE A 59 2.85 -18.03 -18.48
CA PHE A 59 3.63 -17.04 -17.76
C PHE A 59 3.83 -15.78 -18.59
N LYS A 60 4.18 -15.89 -19.87
CA LYS A 60 4.32 -14.75 -20.78
C LYS A 60 3.04 -13.92 -20.84
N SER A 61 1.89 -14.56 -20.98
CA SER A 61 0.59 -13.88 -21.02
C SER A 61 0.29 -13.15 -19.71
N GLN A 62 0.70 -13.72 -18.57
CA GLN A 62 0.55 -13.11 -17.25
C GLN A 62 1.60 -12.02 -16.93
N MET A 63 2.81 -12.13 -17.51
CA MET A 63 3.96 -11.25 -17.25
C MET A 63 4.03 -10.06 -18.21
N MET A 64 3.53 -10.19 -19.44
CA MET A 64 3.67 -9.26 -20.57
C MET A 64 2.32 -8.83 -21.16
N GLY A 65 1.24 -8.91 -20.38
CA GLY A 65 -0.15 -8.91 -20.87
C GLY A 65 -0.39 -8.12 -22.16
N GLY A 66 -0.77 -8.82 -23.24
CA GLY A 66 -1.16 -8.20 -24.50
C GLY A 66 -0.23 -7.09 -25.01
N MET A 67 1.09 -7.31 -25.03
CA MET A 67 2.10 -6.36 -25.49
C MET A 67 1.64 -5.57 -26.73
N GLY A 68 1.46 -4.26 -26.57
CA GLY A 68 0.83 -3.39 -27.57
C GLY A 68 1.69 -3.21 -28.82
N GLY A 69 1.56 -4.12 -29.79
CA GLY A 69 2.14 -4.02 -31.14
C GLY A 69 3.67 -3.86 -31.21
N GLU A 70 4.23 -3.81 -32.42
CA GLU A 70 5.67 -3.65 -32.65
C GLU A 70 6.22 -2.30 -32.13
N ALA A 71 5.44 -1.23 -32.20
CA ALA A 71 5.84 0.09 -31.71
C ALA A 71 5.94 0.14 -30.17
N GLY A 72 5.03 -0.54 -29.44
CA GLY A 72 5.11 -0.65 -27.99
C GLY A 72 6.29 -1.50 -27.53
N MET A 73 6.71 -2.47 -28.34
CA MET A 73 7.90 -3.29 -28.11
C MET A 73 9.21 -2.48 -28.11
N ALA A 74 9.36 -1.54 -29.04
CA ALA A 74 10.56 -0.70 -29.14
C ALA A 74 10.67 0.30 -27.97
N ASP A 75 9.58 0.97 -27.60
CA ASP A 75 9.53 1.85 -26.42
C ASP A 75 9.76 1.05 -25.13
N ALA A 76 9.17 -0.15 -25.02
CA ALA A 76 9.38 -1.02 -23.88
C ALA A 76 10.84 -1.47 -23.75
N ALA A 77 11.49 -1.81 -24.87
CA ALA A 77 12.91 -2.17 -24.89
C ALA A 77 13.80 -1.00 -24.43
N ALA A 78 13.51 0.23 -24.86
CA ALA A 78 14.26 1.42 -24.43
C ALA A 78 14.09 1.69 -22.93
N GLN A 79 12.87 1.60 -22.41
CA GLN A 79 12.61 1.78 -20.96
C GLN A 79 13.29 0.71 -20.11
N MET A 80 13.24 -0.56 -20.55
CA MET A 80 13.92 -1.65 -19.87
C MET A 80 15.45 -1.50 -19.92
N ALA A 81 16.01 -1.01 -21.02
CA ALA A 81 17.44 -0.68 -21.11
C ALA A 81 17.84 0.46 -20.17
N ALA A 82 16.93 1.41 -19.91
CA ALA A 82 17.10 2.46 -18.91
C ALA A 82 16.81 1.99 -17.46
N GLY A 83 16.48 0.72 -17.25
CA GLY A 83 16.18 0.17 -15.92
C GLY A 83 14.76 0.48 -15.39
N HIS A 84 13.89 1.02 -16.23
CA HIS A 84 12.49 1.29 -15.89
C HIS A 84 11.57 0.16 -16.33
N LEU A 85 10.47 -0.02 -15.61
CA LEU A 85 9.47 -1.00 -15.98
C LEU A 85 8.55 -0.37 -17.05
N PRO A 86 8.40 -0.97 -18.24
CA PRO A 86 7.58 -0.42 -19.30
C PRO A 86 6.10 -0.39 -18.93
N TRP A 87 5.37 0.56 -19.48
CA TRP A 87 3.92 0.69 -19.31
C TRP A 87 3.22 0.54 -20.65
N THR A 88 2.12 -0.23 -20.66
CA THR A 88 1.24 -0.31 -21.83
C THR A 88 0.60 1.06 -22.12
N ALA A 89 0.24 1.31 -23.39
CA ALA A 89 -0.43 2.56 -23.78
C ALA A 89 -1.75 2.76 -23.01
N ALA A 90 -2.52 1.68 -22.79
CA ALA A 90 -3.75 1.72 -21.99
C ALA A 90 -3.50 2.10 -20.52
N ALA A 91 -2.49 1.51 -19.87
CA ALA A 91 -2.13 1.87 -18.49
C ALA A 91 -1.62 3.32 -18.39
N LYS A 92 -0.80 3.78 -19.35
CA LYS A 92 -0.35 5.19 -19.41
C LYS A 92 -1.55 6.15 -19.56
N ALA A 93 -2.49 5.87 -20.45
CA ALA A 93 -3.70 6.68 -20.64
C ALA A 93 -4.57 6.70 -19.36
N ARG A 94 -4.70 5.56 -18.68
CA ARG A 94 -5.41 5.47 -17.41
C ARG A 94 -4.72 6.28 -16.31
N LEU A 95 -3.39 6.22 -16.21
CA LEU A 95 -2.61 7.05 -15.30
C LEU A 95 -2.76 8.55 -15.58
N GLN A 96 -2.86 8.96 -16.85
CA GLN A 96 -3.08 10.37 -17.22
C GLN A 96 -4.44 10.92 -16.73
N SER A 97 -5.44 10.06 -16.52
CA SER A 97 -6.73 10.45 -15.92
C SER A 97 -6.62 10.79 -14.43
N VAL A 98 -5.49 10.47 -13.80
CA VAL A 98 -5.19 10.83 -12.41
C VAL A 98 -4.60 12.24 -12.37
N PRO A 99 -4.97 13.07 -11.37
CA PRO A 99 -4.30 14.32 -11.03
C PRO A 99 -2.76 14.22 -11.04
N GLU A 100 -2.10 15.19 -11.66
CA GLU A 100 -0.66 15.14 -11.98
C GLU A 100 0.22 14.87 -10.75
N PHE A 101 -0.07 15.55 -9.64
CA PHE A 101 0.68 15.40 -8.40
C PHE A 101 0.66 13.96 -7.84
N MET A 102 -0.39 13.18 -8.13
CA MET A 102 -0.50 11.78 -7.68
C MET A 102 0.11 10.79 -8.67
N ARG A 103 0.34 11.18 -9.94
CA ARG A 103 0.76 10.23 -10.99
C ARG A 103 2.08 9.54 -10.66
N GLY A 104 3.12 10.31 -10.31
CA GLY A 104 4.43 9.71 -9.97
C GLY A 104 4.34 8.74 -8.79
N MET A 105 3.49 9.06 -7.81
CA MET A 105 3.26 8.21 -6.66
C MET A 105 2.56 6.89 -7.06
N ILE A 106 1.47 6.97 -7.81
CA ILE A 106 0.74 5.78 -8.29
C ILE A 106 1.62 4.96 -9.24
N GLN A 107 2.45 5.62 -10.04
CA GLN A 107 3.42 4.97 -10.91
C GLN A 107 4.39 4.10 -10.12
N GLN A 108 5.04 4.64 -9.07
CA GLN A 108 5.98 3.83 -8.28
C GLN A 108 5.26 2.68 -7.57
N ILE A 109 4.04 2.88 -7.05
CA ILE A 109 3.24 1.79 -6.43
C ILE A 109 3.00 0.66 -7.45
N ALA A 110 2.59 1.01 -8.67
CA ALA A 110 2.35 0.03 -9.72
C ALA A 110 3.63 -0.70 -10.14
N GLU A 111 4.75 0.02 -10.28
CA GLU A 111 6.04 -0.57 -10.62
C GLU A 111 6.59 -1.48 -9.52
N GLU A 112 6.45 -1.11 -8.24
CA GLU A 112 6.81 -1.95 -7.10
C GLU A 112 6.02 -3.26 -7.09
N ILE A 113 4.69 -3.16 -7.28
CA ILE A 113 3.80 -4.33 -7.31
C ILE A 113 4.14 -5.22 -8.51
N ALA A 114 4.40 -4.61 -9.66
CA ALA A 114 4.81 -5.32 -10.83
C ALA A 114 6.16 -6.05 -10.62
N LYS A 115 7.17 -5.36 -10.10
CA LYS A 115 8.48 -5.96 -9.75
C LYS A 115 8.34 -7.10 -8.75
N LYS A 116 7.54 -6.93 -7.69
CA LYS A 116 7.30 -7.96 -6.66
C LYS A 116 6.60 -9.18 -7.24
N GLY A 117 5.55 -8.95 -8.05
CA GLY A 117 4.77 -9.98 -8.71
C GLY A 117 5.47 -10.67 -9.88
N GLY A 118 6.67 -10.19 -10.26
CA GLY A 118 7.38 -10.70 -11.43
C GLY A 118 6.68 -10.33 -12.74
N HIS A 119 6.05 -9.17 -12.80
CA HIS A 119 5.56 -8.59 -14.04
C HIS A 119 6.69 -7.79 -14.70
N MET A 120 6.74 -7.89 -16.02
CA MET A 120 7.77 -7.23 -16.85
C MET A 120 7.31 -5.88 -17.37
N GLU A 121 6.03 -5.55 -17.16
CA GLU A 121 5.42 -4.28 -17.52
C GLU A 121 4.26 -3.96 -16.57
N VAL A 122 3.85 -2.69 -16.56
CA VAL A 122 2.56 -2.26 -16.01
C VAL A 122 1.53 -2.25 -17.14
N ASN A 123 0.75 -3.33 -17.20
CA ASN A 123 -0.41 -3.42 -18.09
C ASN A 123 -1.68 -2.90 -17.41
N ILE A 124 -2.76 -2.76 -18.20
CA ILE A 124 -4.03 -2.22 -17.70
C ILE A 124 -4.60 -3.08 -16.56
N ASP A 125 -4.55 -4.40 -16.65
CA ASP A 125 -5.08 -5.30 -15.61
C ASP A 125 -4.31 -5.18 -14.29
N LEU A 126 -2.98 -5.05 -14.35
CA LEU A 126 -2.15 -4.77 -13.18
C LEU A 126 -2.52 -3.41 -12.60
N PHE A 127 -2.67 -2.41 -13.44
CA PHE A 127 -3.00 -1.06 -13.01
C PHE A 127 -4.40 -0.98 -12.36
N GLU A 128 -5.38 -1.70 -12.90
CA GLU A 128 -6.71 -1.83 -12.30
C GLU A 128 -6.65 -2.53 -10.93
N ARG A 129 -5.84 -3.59 -10.79
CA ARG A 129 -5.60 -4.22 -9.48
C ARG A 129 -4.95 -3.25 -8.48
N VAL A 130 -4.06 -2.38 -8.95
CA VAL A 130 -3.46 -1.32 -8.13
C VAL A 130 -4.51 -0.32 -7.68
N GLU A 131 -5.37 0.17 -8.59
CA GLU A 131 -6.50 1.03 -8.26
C GLU A 131 -7.44 0.36 -7.25
N ALA A 132 -7.72 -0.94 -7.44
CA ALA A 132 -8.60 -1.72 -6.56
C ALA A 132 -8.05 -1.94 -5.13
N MET A 133 -6.76 -1.69 -4.87
CA MET A 133 -6.27 -1.65 -3.48
C MET A 133 -6.88 -0.49 -2.68
N GLY A 134 -7.29 0.58 -3.35
CA GLY A 134 -8.09 1.66 -2.77
C GLY A 134 -9.55 1.26 -2.53
N ASP A 135 -9.98 0.15 -3.16
CA ASP A 135 -11.32 -0.41 -3.15
C ASP A 135 -11.49 -1.51 -2.13
N ILE A 136 -10.53 -1.67 -1.20
CA ILE A 136 -10.78 -2.30 0.09
C ILE A 136 -11.73 -1.38 0.86
N ARG A 137 -12.97 -1.29 0.37
CA ARG A 137 -14.17 -1.35 1.15
C ARG A 137 -13.89 -2.48 2.13
N GLU A 138 -13.67 -2.12 3.39
CA GLU A 138 -14.40 -2.82 4.43
C GLU A 138 -15.78 -3.03 3.82
N GLU A 139 -16.12 -4.29 3.50
CA GLU A 139 -17.42 -4.64 2.94
C GLU A 139 -18.44 -3.74 3.64
N SER A 140 -19.38 -3.18 2.88
CA SER A 140 -20.47 -2.42 3.49
C SER A 140 -21.34 -3.41 4.26
N VAL A 141 -20.80 -3.94 5.35
CA VAL A 141 -21.46 -4.80 6.30
C VAL A 141 -22.38 -3.86 7.05
N SER A 142 -23.67 -4.20 7.06
CA SER A 142 -24.64 -3.42 7.81
C SER A 142 -24.11 -3.22 9.24
N PRO A 143 -24.19 -1.99 9.78
CA PRO A 143 -23.85 -1.73 11.17
C PRO A 143 -24.61 -2.69 12.07
N LEU A 144 -23.95 -3.25 13.08
CA LEU A 144 -24.67 -4.03 14.09
C LEU A 144 -25.58 -3.09 14.90
N PRO A 145 -26.74 -3.55 15.39
CA PRO A 145 -27.51 -2.79 16.37
C PRO A 145 -26.70 -2.62 17.65
N TRP A 146 -26.79 -1.43 18.25
CA TRP A 146 -26.19 -1.10 19.56
C TRP A 146 -27.31 -0.80 20.55
N THR A 147 -27.26 -1.41 21.73
CA THR A 147 -28.21 -1.09 22.81
C THR A 147 -27.97 0.33 23.33
N ARG A 148 -28.97 0.89 24.02
CA ARG A 148 -28.86 2.23 24.60
C ARG A 148 -27.72 2.34 25.61
N GLY A 149 -27.51 1.33 26.46
CA GLY A 149 -26.40 1.39 27.42
C GLY A 149 -25.04 1.14 26.77
N ALA A 150 -24.93 0.33 25.70
CA ALA A 150 -23.68 0.22 24.94
C ALA A 150 -23.28 1.58 24.32
N VAL A 151 -24.25 2.32 23.77
CA VAL A 151 -24.02 3.68 23.27
C VAL A 151 -23.60 4.63 24.40
N ALA A 152 -24.21 4.53 25.58
CA ALA A 152 -23.86 5.37 26.73
C ALA A 152 -22.42 5.09 27.23
N GLN A 153 -22.00 3.83 27.30
CA GLN A 153 -20.64 3.47 27.65
C GLN A 153 -19.61 3.94 26.61
N LEU A 154 -19.95 3.88 25.32
CA LEU A 154 -19.12 4.46 24.27
C LEU A 154 -18.95 5.96 24.46
N GLN A 155 -20.04 6.69 24.74
CA GLN A 155 -19.99 8.12 25.02
C GLN A 155 -19.13 8.44 26.26
N GLU A 156 -19.20 7.62 27.31
CA GLU A 156 -18.36 7.78 28.49
C GLU A 156 -16.87 7.70 28.15
N LYS A 157 -16.46 6.68 27.38
CA LYS A 157 -15.06 6.53 26.94
C LYS A 157 -14.60 7.68 26.06
N LEU A 158 -15.51 8.26 25.26
CA LEU A 158 -15.22 9.40 24.40
C LEU A 158 -15.00 10.70 25.18
N LYS A 159 -15.44 10.83 26.44
CA LYS A 159 -15.13 12.01 27.28
C LYS A 159 -13.64 12.21 27.51
N GLN A 160 -12.87 11.13 27.45
CA GLN A 160 -11.41 11.16 27.56
C GLN A 160 -10.73 11.50 26.22
N SER A 161 -11.49 11.52 25.12
CA SER A 161 -10.97 11.81 23.79
C SER A 161 -10.98 13.33 23.53
N PRO A 162 -9.94 13.88 22.91
CA PRO A 162 -9.94 15.28 22.49
C PRO A 162 -11.12 15.58 21.55
N PRO A 163 -11.81 16.74 21.67
CA PRO A 163 -13.00 17.08 20.86
C PRO A 163 -12.82 16.89 19.35
N ILE A 164 -11.65 17.27 18.80
CA ILE A 164 -11.23 17.04 17.41
C ILE A 164 -11.37 15.59 16.95
N ALA A 165 -11.07 14.67 17.84
CA ALA A 165 -10.98 13.26 17.54
C ALA A 165 -12.28 12.54 17.90
N VAL A 166 -13.25 13.17 18.57
CA VAL A 166 -14.44 12.48 19.07
C VAL A 166 -15.19 11.76 17.96
N GLU A 167 -15.55 12.44 16.86
CA GLU A 167 -16.25 11.77 15.74
C GLU A 167 -15.39 10.66 15.11
N PHE A 168 -14.10 10.94 14.87
CA PHE A 168 -13.19 9.96 14.29
C PHE A 168 -13.01 8.73 15.18
N VAL A 169 -12.78 8.94 16.48
CA VAL A 169 -12.62 7.91 17.50
C VAL A 169 -13.93 7.19 17.72
N THR A 170 -15.07 7.86 17.61
CA THR A 170 -16.40 7.22 17.65
C THR A 170 -16.55 6.23 16.51
N ASP A 171 -16.36 6.68 15.27
CA ASP A 171 -16.46 5.83 14.09
C ASP A 171 -15.47 4.68 14.14
N MET A 172 -14.25 4.97 14.58
CA MET A 172 -13.18 4.01 14.75
C MET A 172 -13.54 2.95 15.80
N LEU A 173 -13.93 3.36 17.01
CA LEU A 173 -14.28 2.45 18.09
C LEU A 173 -15.51 1.63 17.74
N LYS A 174 -16.52 2.22 17.09
CA LYS A 174 -17.69 1.48 16.62
C LYS A 174 -17.30 0.40 15.62
N ARG A 175 -16.54 0.76 14.58
CA ARG A 175 -16.06 -0.21 13.58
C ARG A 175 -15.22 -1.31 14.20
N ASP A 176 -14.24 -0.95 15.01
CA ASP A 176 -13.35 -1.92 15.66
C ASP A 176 -14.16 -2.87 16.57
N THR A 177 -15.16 -2.34 17.30
CA THR A 177 -16.04 -3.16 18.15
C THR A 177 -16.93 -4.09 17.33
N GLU A 178 -17.54 -3.59 16.26
CA GLU A 178 -18.40 -4.40 15.39
C GLU A 178 -17.61 -5.47 14.65
N ASP A 179 -16.38 -5.18 14.21
CA ASP A 179 -15.50 -6.17 13.59
C ASP A 179 -15.18 -7.30 14.57
N LEU A 180 -14.78 -6.99 15.80
CA LEU A 180 -14.51 -8.00 16.84
C LEU A 180 -15.77 -8.79 17.22
N ALA A 181 -16.92 -8.10 17.28
CA ALA A 181 -18.20 -8.74 17.57
C ALA A 181 -18.56 -9.76 16.49
N ARG A 182 -18.37 -9.42 15.21
CA ARG A 182 -18.59 -10.34 14.08
C ARG A 182 -17.63 -11.52 14.10
N GLU A 183 -16.36 -11.32 14.43
CA GLU A 183 -15.38 -12.41 14.60
C GLU A 183 -15.82 -13.40 15.70
N LYS A 184 -16.49 -12.90 16.75
CA LYS A 184 -17.09 -13.72 17.81
C LYS A 184 -18.50 -14.23 17.50
N GLY A 185 -19.05 -13.96 16.31
CA GLY A 185 -20.40 -14.38 15.91
C GLY A 185 -21.56 -13.62 16.57
N LEU A 186 -21.30 -12.45 17.14
CA LEU A 186 -22.32 -11.60 17.76
C LEU A 186 -23.12 -10.84 16.69
N THR A 187 -24.42 -10.72 16.91
CA THR A 187 -25.36 -10.01 16.01
C THR A 187 -25.84 -8.67 16.57
N GLU A 188 -25.50 -8.35 17.81
CA GLU A 188 -25.85 -7.11 18.51
C GLU A 188 -24.73 -6.73 19.48
N ILE A 189 -24.53 -5.42 19.69
CA ILE A 189 -23.61 -4.88 20.70
C ILE A 189 -24.42 -4.42 21.91
N ASP A 190 -24.49 -5.27 22.93
CA ASP A 190 -25.01 -4.92 24.25
C ASP A 190 -23.91 -4.44 25.20
N GLU A 191 -24.32 -4.01 26.40
CA GLU A 191 -23.45 -3.50 27.45
C GLU A 191 -22.39 -4.51 27.90
N HIS A 192 -22.74 -5.80 27.96
CA HIS A 192 -21.84 -6.86 28.41
C HIS A 192 -20.84 -7.21 27.32
N ALA A 193 -21.32 -7.40 26.09
CA ALA A 193 -20.49 -7.64 24.91
C ALA A 193 -19.49 -6.50 24.70
N LEU A 194 -19.90 -5.24 24.85
CA LEU A 194 -19.01 -4.10 24.71
C LEU A 194 -17.86 -4.14 25.73
N ILE A 195 -18.17 -4.40 27.00
CA ILE A 195 -17.15 -4.50 28.06
C ILE A 195 -16.22 -5.67 27.78
N GLU A 196 -16.76 -6.85 27.47
CA GLU A 196 -15.96 -8.05 27.19
C GLU A 196 -15.01 -7.81 26.00
N LEU A 197 -15.50 -7.18 24.93
CA LEU A 197 -14.69 -6.87 23.74
C LEU A 197 -13.58 -5.86 24.01
N TRP A 198 -13.80 -4.91 24.94
CA TRP A 198 -12.84 -3.86 25.24
C TRP A 198 -11.82 -4.23 26.31
N GLU A 199 -12.20 -5.07 27.27
CA GLU A 199 -11.33 -5.59 28.33
C GLU A 199 -10.55 -6.84 27.87
N ALA A 200 -10.98 -7.48 26.77
CA ALA A 200 -10.23 -8.59 26.18
C ALA A 200 -8.79 -8.17 25.86
N PRO A 201 -7.77 -8.92 26.33
CA PRO A 201 -6.39 -8.67 25.98
C PRO A 201 -6.21 -8.72 24.46
N GLN A 202 -5.71 -7.63 23.88
CA GLN A 202 -5.40 -7.63 22.46
C GLN A 202 -4.20 -8.53 22.18
N GLU A 203 -4.29 -9.30 21.11
CA GLU A 203 -3.16 -10.10 20.67
C GLU A 203 -1.96 -9.21 20.35
N ARG A 204 -0.81 -9.58 20.93
CA ARG A 204 0.44 -8.85 20.75
C ARG A 204 0.97 -9.12 19.33
N VAL A 205 1.22 -8.04 18.60
CA VAL A 205 1.85 -8.09 17.28
C VAL A 205 3.34 -7.77 17.46
N LEU A 206 4.20 -8.68 17.02
CA LEU A 206 5.65 -8.49 16.99
C LEU A 206 6.06 -7.61 15.82
N TRP A 207 7.25 -7.03 15.90
CA TRP A 207 7.86 -6.27 14.81
C TRP A 207 9.24 -6.84 14.56
N SER A 208 9.53 -7.14 13.30
CA SER A 208 10.91 -7.45 12.91
C SER A 208 11.81 -6.23 13.14
N ASP A 209 13.10 -6.45 13.34
CA ASP A 209 14.08 -5.38 13.53
C ASP A 209 14.10 -4.39 12.35
N GLU A 210 13.95 -4.90 11.13
CA GLU A 210 13.92 -4.07 9.92
C GLU A 210 12.66 -3.19 9.88
N ALA A 211 11.48 -3.77 10.14
CA ALA A 211 10.23 -3.02 10.17
C ALA A 211 10.24 -1.95 11.27
N TRP A 212 10.80 -2.29 12.44
CA TRP A 212 10.95 -1.34 13.53
C TRP A 212 11.86 -0.17 13.16
N LYS A 213 13.05 -0.45 12.58
CA LYS A 213 13.96 0.60 12.08
C LYS A 213 13.27 1.51 11.05
N ARG A 214 12.50 0.94 10.12
CA ARG A 214 11.72 1.72 9.14
C ARG A 214 10.64 2.59 9.76
N LEU A 215 9.97 2.13 10.82
CA LEU A 215 9.02 2.97 11.56
C LEU A 215 9.73 4.17 12.20
N GLN A 216 10.95 3.98 12.72
CA GLN A 216 11.73 5.04 13.37
C GLN A 216 12.14 6.16 12.40
N THR A 217 12.23 5.90 11.08
CA THR A 217 12.52 6.95 10.09
C THR A 217 11.35 7.91 9.86
N SER A 218 10.15 7.58 10.35
CA SER A 218 8.99 8.47 10.27
C SER A 218 9.08 9.60 11.30
N PRO A 219 8.56 10.82 11.02
CA PRO A 219 8.54 11.91 11.99
C PRO A 219 7.76 11.58 13.27
N ASP A 220 8.19 12.13 14.40
CA ASP A 220 7.62 11.87 15.73
C ASP A 220 6.09 12.02 15.78
N PHE A 221 5.59 13.10 15.18
CA PHE A 221 4.16 13.47 15.22
C PHE A 221 3.25 12.48 14.49
N VAL A 222 3.76 11.69 13.53
CA VAL A 222 3.00 10.62 12.84
C VAL A 222 3.38 9.21 13.29
N ARG A 223 4.57 9.01 13.86
CA ARG A 223 5.12 7.68 14.15
C ARG A 223 4.21 6.82 15.01
N SER A 224 3.68 7.39 16.10
CA SER A 224 2.77 6.66 17.00
C SER A 224 1.46 6.27 16.30
N GLY A 225 0.98 7.12 15.39
CA GLY A 225 -0.20 6.84 14.57
C GLY A 225 0.05 5.71 13.57
N ILE A 226 1.18 5.75 12.86
CA ILE A 226 1.59 4.71 11.90
C ILE A 226 1.71 3.36 12.62
N ARG A 227 2.36 3.32 13.78
CA ARG A 227 2.50 2.10 14.60
C ARG A 227 1.14 1.49 14.93
N LYS A 228 0.24 2.28 15.51
CA LYS A 228 -1.10 1.81 15.91
C LYS A 228 -1.92 1.33 14.72
N ALA A 229 -1.83 2.03 13.58
CA ALA A 229 -2.53 1.64 12.36
C ALA A 229 -1.99 0.32 11.78
N ALA A 230 -0.66 0.13 11.77
CA ALA A 230 -0.02 -1.10 11.30
C ALA A 230 -0.35 -2.30 12.20
N GLU A 231 -0.24 -2.15 13.53
CA GLU A 231 -0.60 -3.20 14.49
C GLU A 231 -2.08 -3.61 14.37
N ARG A 232 -2.98 -2.64 14.20
CA ARG A 232 -4.39 -2.93 13.97
C ARG A 232 -4.62 -3.69 12.69
N ARG A 233 -3.97 -3.27 11.61
CA ARG A 233 -4.08 -3.95 10.32
C ARG A 233 -3.55 -5.37 10.39
N ALA A 234 -2.44 -5.58 11.10
CA ALA A 234 -1.87 -6.89 11.35
C ALA A 234 -2.84 -7.81 12.10
N ARG A 235 -3.46 -7.34 13.18
CA ARG A 235 -4.50 -8.09 13.91
C ARG A 235 -5.66 -8.50 13.00
N LYS A 236 -6.19 -7.57 12.20
CA LYS A 236 -7.28 -7.85 11.24
C LYS A 236 -6.90 -8.86 10.15
N LEU A 237 -5.61 -9.03 9.87
CA LEU A 237 -5.09 -10.01 8.91
C LEU A 237 -4.60 -11.29 9.61
N GLY A 238 -4.75 -11.41 10.94
CA GLY A 238 -4.24 -12.54 11.72
C GLY A 238 -2.71 -12.63 11.79
N LEU A 239 -2.00 -11.56 11.49
CA LEU A 239 -0.54 -11.53 11.46
C LEU A 239 0.02 -11.43 12.88
N LYS A 240 0.92 -12.34 13.25
CA LYS A 240 1.62 -12.34 14.54
C LYS A 240 2.82 -11.39 14.56
N GLU A 241 3.39 -11.08 13.40
CA GLU A 241 4.55 -10.22 13.24
C GLU A 241 4.39 -9.29 12.03
N ILE A 242 4.87 -8.05 12.17
CA ILE A 242 4.99 -7.07 11.08
C ILE A 242 6.44 -7.05 10.60
N ASP A 243 6.62 -7.42 9.34
CA ASP A 243 7.88 -7.26 8.63
C ASP A 243 7.89 -6.04 7.69
N SER A 244 9.04 -5.83 7.04
CA SER A 244 9.29 -4.77 6.08
C SER A 244 8.29 -4.83 4.89
N GLU A 245 7.94 -6.01 4.41
CA GLU A 245 7.01 -6.17 3.29
C GLU A 245 5.57 -5.83 3.66
N HIS A 246 5.15 -6.19 4.88
CA HIS A 246 3.84 -5.83 5.41
C HIS A 246 3.68 -4.31 5.46
N LEU A 247 4.70 -3.57 5.92
CA LEU A 247 4.67 -2.10 5.94
C LEU A 247 4.50 -1.49 4.55
N THR A 248 5.20 -2.02 3.55
CA THR A 248 5.06 -1.57 2.16
C THR A 248 3.64 -1.81 1.63
N THR A 249 3.07 -2.97 1.95
CA THR A 249 1.69 -3.33 1.58
C THR A 249 0.68 -2.39 2.24
N PHE A 250 0.80 -2.16 3.55
CA PHE A 250 -0.09 -1.28 4.31
C PHE A 250 -0.01 0.16 3.81
N ARG A 251 1.21 0.65 3.54
CA ARG A 251 1.43 1.97 2.93
C ARG A 251 0.72 2.08 1.59
N ASN A 252 0.95 1.14 0.66
CA ASN A 252 0.38 1.19 -0.68
C ASN A 252 -1.15 1.19 -0.64
N GLN A 253 -1.76 0.36 0.21
CA GLN A 253 -3.21 0.36 0.44
C GLN A 253 -3.71 1.70 0.99
N ALA A 254 -3.03 2.26 2.00
CA ALA A 254 -3.41 3.54 2.60
C ALA A 254 -3.32 4.69 1.58
N MET A 255 -2.29 4.69 0.73
CA MET A 255 -2.13 5.69 -0.32
C MET A 255 -3.21 5.58 -1.39
N MET A 256 -3.53 4.38 -1.88
CA MET A 256 -4.60 4.22 -2.88
C MET A 256 -5.97 4.61 -2.33
N LYS A 257 -6.24 4.36 -1.04
CA LYS A 257 -7.44 4.88 -0.35
C LYS A 257 -7.47 6.41 -0.33
N ALA A 258 -6.33 7.06 -0.05
CA ALA A 258 -6.23 8.52 -0.07
C ALA A 258 -6.47 9.08 -1.48
N VAL A 259 -5.83 8.51 -2.51
CA VAL A 259 -6.03 8.87 -3.93
C VAL A 259 -7.52 8.82 -4.30
N LYS A 260 -8.21 7.73 -3.97
CA LYS A 260 -9.63 7.56 -4.30
C LYS A 260 -10.49 8.63 -3.62
N ARG A 261 -10.22 8.95 -2.35
CA ARG A 261 -10.91 10.04 -1.63
C ARG A 261 -10.66 11.39 -2.28
N ILE A 262 -9.41 11.72 -2.59
CA ILE A 262 -9.06 12.99 -3.25
C ILE A 262 -9.79 13.12 -4.60
N ARG A 263 -9.78 12.06 -5.42
CA ARG A 263 -10.52 12.01 -6.69
C ARG A 263 -12.02 12.24 -6.50
N SER A 264 -12.63 11.67 -5.45
CA SER A 264 -14.06 11.86 -5.17
C SER A 264 -14.44 13.30 -4.82
N PHE A 265 -13.49 14.11 -4.33
CA PHE A 265 -13.68 15.54 -4.09
C PHE A 265 -13.36 16.41 -5.30
N GLY A 266 -12.91 15.82 -6.42
CA GLY A 266 -12.64 16.53 -7.67
C GLY A 266 -11.35 17.38 -7.67
N TYR A 267 -10.44 17.17 -6.73
CA TYR A 267 -9.17 17.89 -6.70
C TYR A 267 -8.24 17.41 -7.81
N GLN A 268 -7.80 18.34 -8.67
CA GLN A 268 -6.85 18.11 -9.77
C GLN A 268 -5.40 18.47 -9.38
N ASP A 269 -5.22 19.29 -8.35
CA ASP A 269 -3.93 19.77 -7.88
C ASP A 269 -3.81 19.68 -6.35
N LEU A 270 -2.59 19.52 -5.86
CA LEU A 270 -2.29 19.42 -4.43
C LEU A 270 -1.74 20.74 -3.90
N THR A 271 -2.55 21.78 -3.88
CA THR A 271 -2.16 23.06 -3.29
C THR A 271 -2.45 23.09 -1.79
N PHE A 272 -1.69 23.87 -1.02
CA PHE A 272 -2.09 24.14 0.37
C PHE A 272 -3.47 24.83 0.42
N ASP A 273 -3.84 25.59 -0.62
CA ASP A 273 -5.19 26.14 -0.77
C ASP A 273 -6.26 25.05 -0.90
N ALA A 274 -5.96 23.91 -1.54
CA ALA A 274 -6.87 22.77 -1.60
C ALA A 274 -7.06 22.14 -0.21
N PHE A 275 -6.02 22.13 0.62
CA PHE A 275 -6.09 21.70 2.01
C PHE A 275 -6.85 22.70 2.90
N ASP A 276 -6.60 24.00 2.78
CA ASP A 276 -7.35 25.04 3.49
C ASP A 276 -8.82 25.05 3.05
N THR A 277 -9.08 24.77 1.77
CA THR A 277 -10.42 24.53 1.23
C THR A 277 -11.03 23.25 1.81
N ALA A 278 -10.25 22.19 2.01
CA ALA A 278 -10.71 20.96 2.65
C ALA A 278 -11.03 21.19 4.15
N LEU A 279 -10.25 22.00 4.87
CA LEU A 279 -10.59 22.46 6.24
C LEU A 279 -11.92 23.21 6.25
N LYS A 280 -12.13 24.12 5.30
CA LYS A 280 -13.38 24.88 5.17
C LYS A 280 -14.57 24.04 4.70
N LYS A 281 -14.37 23.01 3.88
CA LYS A 281 -15.47 22.19 3.35
C LYS A 281 -15.79 20.96 4.20
N THR A 282 -14.84 20.48 4.98
CA THR A 282 -15.04 19.33 5.85
C THR A 282 -15.50 19.81 7.21
N LYS A 283 -16.80 19.65 7.51
CA LYS A 283 -17.40 20.07 8.79
C LYS A 283 -16.57 19.70 10.02
N ARG A 284 -15.97 18.50 10.04
CA ARG A 284 -15.14 17.98 11.14
C ARG A 284 -13.81 18.70 11.37
N LEU A 285 -13.37 19.56 10.45
CA LEU A 285 -12.08 20.27 10.53
C LEU A 285 -12.25 21.77 10.84
N GLN A 286 -13.46 22.32 10.81
CA GLN A 286 -13.71 23.74 11.08
C GLN A 286 -13.58 24.07 12.59
N GLY A 287 -12.84 25.13 12.93
CA GLY A 287 -12.73 25.66 14.31
C GLY A 287 -11.86 24.81 15.24
N ASN A 288 -10.71 24.33 14.74
CA ASN A 288 -9.95 23.28 15.38
C ASN A 288 -8.46 23.62 15.56
N ASP A 289 -8.16 24.29 16.67
CA ASP A 289 -6.82 24.78 17.03
C ASP A 289 -5.75 23.68 17.08
N GLN A 290 -6.12 22.43 17.37
CA GLN A 290 -5.18 21.29 17.42
C GLN A 290 -4.89 20.70 16.03
N ALA A 291 -5.88 20.74 15.13
CA ALA A 291 -5.62 20.43 13.72
C ALA A 291 -4.70 21.48 13.12
N GLU A 292 -4.95 22.76 13.42
CA GLU A 292 -4.11 23.89 13.01
C GLU A 292 -2.67 23.75 13.54
N LYS A 293 -2.47 23.46 14.83
CA LYS A 293 -1.12 23.19 15.38
C LYS A 293 -0.40 22.02 14.72
N ARG A 294 -1.08 20.90 14.47
CA ARG A 294 -0.47 19.76 13.73
C ARG A 294 -0.13 20.14 12.31
N LEU A 295 -0.94 20.99 11.68
CA LEU A 295 -0.65 21.53 10.35
C LEU A 295 0.54 22.48 10.38
N GLU A 296 0.68 23.29 11.42
CA GLU A 296 1.87 24.12 11.64
C GLU A 296 3.12 23.25 11.85
N GLU A 297 3.04 22.18 12.64
CA GLU A 297 4.13 21.21 12.81
C GLU A 297 4.51 20.54 11.47
N ILE A 298 3.51 20.14 10.68
CA ILE A 298 3.69 19.61 9.32
C ILE A 298 4.37 20.66 8.43
N ARG A 299 3.86 21.89 8.39
CA ARG A 299 4.44 23.00 7.61
C ARG A 299 5.88 23.28 8.04
N GLY A 300 6.15 23.32 9.34
CA GLY A 300 7.49 23.54 9.91
C GLY A 300 8.47 22.43 9.56
N HIS A 301 8.06 21.16 9.68
CA HIS A 301 8.87 20.01 9.29
C HIS A 301 9.26 20.04 7.80
N PHE A 302 8.34 20.46 6.93
CA PHE A 302 8.59 20.57 5.49
C PHE A 302 9.30 21.85 5.05
N ALA A 303 9.22 22.91 5.85
CA ALA A 303 9.96 24.15 5.61
C ALA A 303 11.45 24.05 6.00
N ASP A 304 11.81 23.14 6.91
CA ASP A 304 13.20 22.96 7.35
C ASP A 304 14.10 22.42 6.21
N PRO A 305 15.11 23.19 5.77
CA PRO A 305 16.03 22.77 4.72
C PRO A 305 16.96 21.62 5.12
N ASN A 306 17.10 21.31 6.42
CA ASN A 306 17.91 20.21 6.93
C ASN A 306 17.14 18.89 7.08
N THR A 307 15.83 18.88 6.82
CA THR A 307 15.02 17.64 6.82
C THR A 307 15.56 16.69 5.75
N LYS A 308 16.32 15.68 6.18
CA LYS A 308 16.91 14.66 5.30
C LYS A 308 15.81 13.91 4.55
N LYS A 309 16.06 13.58 3.28
CA LYS A 309 15.22 12.65 2.53
C LYS A 309 15.17 11.34 3.31
N PRO A 310 13.99 10.73 3.54
CA PRO A 310 13.97 9.42 4.19
C PRO A 310 14.75 8.44 3.30
N GLU A 311 15.79 7.82 3.85
CA GLU A 311 16.54 6.78 3.13
C GLU A 311 15.65 5.54 3.00
N GLY A 312 15.55 5.05 1.76
CA GLY A 312 14.79 3.85 1.41
C GLY A 312 13.37 4.15 0.92
N GLY A 313 13.16 4.00 -0.40
CA GLY A 313 11.90 3.63 -1.06
C GLY A 313 10.60 4.33 -0.66
N THR A 314 10.64 5.40 0.12
CA THR A 314 9.46 6.13 0.55
C THR A 314 9.03 7.01 -0.62
N LEU A 315 7.99 6.50 -1.28
CA LEU A 315 7.02 7.27 -2.05
C LEU A 315 6.77 8.61 -1.35
N GLY A 316 7.45 9.65 -1.83
CA GLY A 316 7.58 10.87 -1.05
C GLY A 316 8.73 11.75 -1.50
N ALA A 317 9.95 11.26 -1.72
CA ALA A 317 11.11 12.17 -1.94
C ALA A 317 10.87 13.27 -2.99
N ASP A 318 10.33 12.93 -4.17
CA ASP A 318 10.04 13.90 -5.24
C ASP A 318 8.78 14.73 -5.00
N LEU A 319 7.76 14.15 -4.33
CA LEU A 319 6.56 14.88 -3.93
C LEU A 319 6.91 15.91 -2.84
N MET A 320 7.78 15.54 -1.91
CA MET A 320 8.29 16.35 -0.81
C MET A 320 9.20 17.46 -1.33
N ASP A 321 10.05 17.18 -2.33
CA ASP A 321 10.86 18.21 -2.99
C ASP A 321 10.00 19.21 -3.78
N ARG A 322 8.90 18.76 -4.41
CA ARG A 322 7.92 19.66 -5.02
C ARG A 322 7.16 20.48 -3.97
N PHE A 323 6.75 19.85 -2.87
CA PHE A 323 6.17 20.54 -1.70
C PHE A 323 7.10 21.61 -1.12
N ARG A 324 8.40 21.30 -0.97
CA ARG A 324 9.41 22.25 -0.48
C ARG A 324 9.59 23.44 -1.41
N ARG A 325 9.66 23.21 -2.73
CA ARG A 325 9.78 24.27 -3.73
C ARG A 325 8.58 25.21 -3.69
N TYR A 326 7.38 24.64 -3.60
CA TYR A 326 6.15 25.41 -3.44
C TYR A 326 6.12 26.22 -2.13
N LEU A 327 6.50 25.62 -1.00
CA LEU A 327 6.59 26.31 0.30
C LEU A 327 7.61 27.45 0.29
N LYS A 328 8.62 27.40 -0.58
CA LYS A 328 9.61 28.46 -0.78
C LYS A 328 9.18 29.53 -1.80
N GLY A 329 8.00 29.39 -2.42
CA GLY A 329 7.55 30.28 -3.50
C GLY A 329 8.29 30.10 -4.82
N GLU A 330 9.07 29.02 -4.95
CA GLU A 330 9.93 28.74 -6.10
C GLU A 330 9.23 27.77 -7.06
N GLY A 331 8.29 28.30 -7.85
CA GLY A 331 7.62 27.57 -8.94
C GLY A 331 6.22 27.06 -8.61
N ALA A 332 5.53 26.58 -9.65
CA ALA A 332 4.28 25.83 -9.51
C ALA A 332 4.56 24.37 -9.14
N LEU A 333 3.61 23.73 -8.43
CA LEU A 333 3.70 22.34 -7.96
C LEU A 333 3.75 21.32 -9.10
#